data_AF-A0A957KPE0-F1
#
_entry.id   AF-A0A957KPE0-F1
#
_cell.length_a   1.000
_cell.length_b   1.000
_cell.length_c   1.000
_cell.angle_alpha   90.00
_cell.angle_beta   90.00
_cell.angle_gamma   90.00
#
_symmetry.space_group_name_H-M   'P 1'
#
loop_
_entity.id
_entity.type
_entity.pdbx_description
1 polymer ?
#
loop_
_entity_poly.entity_id
_entity_poly.type
_entity_poly.pdbx_seq_one_letter_code
_entity_poly.pdbx_strand_id
1 'polypeptide(L)'
;MESVPDFRAFARKVGFDPEYLEAFEKKLFISGPRSARRLTNFFVLLLLATVIATYGVISDSTATVIGAMIVAPLMGPIMATAAAVVIGSFDRAWRSLTLVVIGVICVILLSWFLAMLIPDVSISFTENGEIASRIAPGLMALLTALASGAAGAFIMSREEIADSMGG
;
A
#
# COMPACT_ATOMS: atom_id res chain seq x y z
N MET A 1 1.73 -51.50 0.43
CA MET A 1 0.88 -50.32 0.65
C MET A 1 1.76 -49.26 1.28
N GLU A 2 2.48 -48.50 0.44
CA GLU A 2 3.34 -47.40 0.90
C GLU A 2 2.46 -46.33 1.56
N SER A 3 2.83 -45.97 2.78
CA SER A 3 2.23 -44.89 3.55
C SER A 3 2.27 -43.60 2.73
N VAL A 4 1.10 -43.06 2.40
CA VAL A 4 0.97 -41.72 1.80
C VAL A 4 1.76 -40.75 2.68
N PRO A 5 2.76 -40.02 2.15
CA PRO A 5 3.48 -39.03 2.94
C PRO A 5 2.47 -38.00 3.45
N ASP A 6 2.44 -37.82 4.77
CA ASP A 6 1.51 -36.91 5.44
C ASP A 6 1.85 -35.47 5.06
N PHE A 7 1.25 -35.01 3.95
CA PHE A 7 1.43 -33.68 3.38
C PHE A 7 1.08 -32.58 4.40
N ARG A 8 0.20 -32.87 5.36
CA ARG A 8 -0.16 -31.94 6.44
C ARG A 8 0.99 -31.78 7.43
N ALA A 9 1.71 -32.86 7.76
CA ALA A 9 2.89 -32.80 8.60
C ALA A 9 4.05 -32.05 7.92
N PHE A 10 4.22 -32.20 6.60
CA PHE A 10 5.18 -31.43 5.82
C PHE A 10 4.81 -29.93 5.78
N ALA A 11 3.54 -29.60 5.50
CA ALA A 11 3.05 -28.23 5.48
C ALA A 11 3.26 -27.53 6.84
N ARG A 12 2.97 -28.21 7.96
CA ARG A 12 3.26 -27.72 9.31
C ARG A 12 4.75 -27.49 9.56
N LYS A 13 5.60 -28.41 9.11
CA LYS A 13 7.05 -28.32 9.29
C LYS A 13 7.68 -27.18 8.47
N VAL A 14 7.01 -26.76 7.39
CA VAL A 14 7.39 -25.62 6.54
C VAL A 14 6.68 -24.33 6.96
N GLY A 15 5.79 -24.37 7.97
CA GLY A 15 5.07 -23.20 8.50
C GLY A 15 3.81 -22.78 7.73
N PHE A 16 3.33 -23.61 6.79
CA PHE A 16 2.06 -23.42 6.10
C PHE A 16 0.93 -24.12 6.87
N ASP A 17 0.45 -23.50 7.95
CA ASP A 17 -0.80 -23.93 8.59
C ASP A 17 -2.02 -23.45 7.76
N PRO A 18 -3.05 -24.28 7.51
CA PRO A 18 -4.24 -23.87 6.78
C PRO A 18 -5.00 -22.69 7.43
N GLU A 19 -4.93 -22.58 8.76
CA GLU A 19 -5.50 -21.45 9.52
C GLU A 19 -4.78 -20.12 9.24
N TYR A 20 -3.45 -20.15 9.04
CA TYR A 20 -2.64 -18.97 8.67
C TYR A 20 -3.13 -18.38 7.34
N LEU A 21 -3.38 -19.25 6.35
CA LEU A 21 -3.82 -18.82 5.02
C LEU A 21 -5.17 -18.12 5.05
N GLU A 22 -6.11 -18.61 5.87
CA GLU A 22 -7.42 -17.97 6.03
C GLU A 22 -7.33 -16.63 6.77
N ALA A 23 -6.51 -16.55 7.83
CA ALA A 23 -6.27 -15.30 8.56
C ALA A 23 -5.59 -14.25 7.67
N PHE A 24 -4.58 -14.65 6.92
CA PHE A 24 -3.88 -13.86 5.92
C PHE A 24 -4.81 -13.35 4.83
N GLU A 25 -5.63 -14.24 4.25
CA GLU A 25 -6.58 -13.88 3.20
C GLU A 25 -7.63 -12.86 3.71
N LYS A 26 -8.12 -13.04 4.95
CA LYS A 26 -9.12 -12.15 5.56
C LYS A 26 -8.56 -10.79 5.99
N LYS A 27 -7.29 -10.73 6.39
CA LYS A 27 -6.57 -9.49 6.69
C LYS A 27 -6.31 -8.68 5.41
N LEU A 28 -5.93 -9.38 4.35
CA LEU A 28 -5.39 -8.74 3.16
C LEU A 28 -6.46 -8.36 2.12
N PHE A 29 -7.44 -9.23 1.90
CA PHE A 29 -8.50 -8.95 0.94
C PHE A 29 -9.66 -8.21 1.60
N ILE A 30 -10.15 -7.17 0.93
CA ILE A 30 -11.39 -6.49 1.32
C ILE A 30 -12.57 -7.35 0.86
N SER A 31 -12.78 -8.48 1.53
CA SER A 31 -13.88 -9.42 1.30
C SER A 31 -14.78 -9.53 2.54
N GLY A 32 -16.09 -9.74 2.34
CA GLY A 32 -17.07 -9.93 3.41
C GLY A 32 -18.03 -8.75 3.68
N PRO A 33 -18.89 -8.87 4.71
CA PRO A 33 -20.04 -7.97 4.97
C PRO A 33 -19.66 -6.56 5.43
N ARG A 34 -18.40 -6.33 5.82
CA ARG A 34 -17.88 -5.01 6.25
C ARG A 34 -17.06 -4.31 5.16
N SER A 35 -17.03 -4.85 3.94
CA SER A 35 -16.27 -4.29 2.80
C SER A 35 -16.64 -2.84 2.51
N ALA A 36 -17.94 -2.50 2.53
CA ALA A 36 -18.42 -1.13 2.33
C ALA A 36 -17.81 -0.14 3.33
N ARG A 37 -17.79 -0.47 4.63
CA ARG A 37 -17.22 0.40 5.67
C ARG A 37 -15.70 0.55 5.52
N ARG A 38 -14.99 -0.52 5.15
CA ARG A 38 -13.54 -0.46 4.87
C ARG A 38 -13.24 0.44 3.67
N LEU A 39 -14.04 0.36 2.61
CA LEU A 39 -13.94 1.23 1.44
C LEU A 39 -14.17 2.69 1.80
N THR A 40 -15.22 3.00 2.58
CA THR A 40 -15.46 4.37 3.06
C THR A 40 -14.29 4.89 3.87
N ASN A 41 -13.79 4.12 4.84
CA ASN A 41 -12.62 4.53 5.63
C ASN A 41 -11.38 4.75 4.75
N PHE A 42 -11.15 3.85 3.78
CA PHE A 42 -10.05 3.97 2.83
C PHE A 42 -10.13 5.29 2.06
N PHE A 43 -11.27 5.60 1.45
CA PHE A 43 -11.44 6.84 0.70
C PHE A 43 -11.38 8.08 1.58
N VAL A 44 -11.98 8.07 2.77
CA VAL A 44 -11.93 9.22 3.69
C VAL A 44 -10.48 9.53 4.10
N LEU A 45 -9.73 8.53 4.54
CA LEU A 45 -8.33 8.71 4.93
C LEU A 45 -7.47 9.09 3.72
N LEU A 46 -7.73 8.51 2.54
CA LEU A 46 -7.02 8.84 1.31
C LEU A 46 -7.23 10.30 0.90
N LEU A 47 -8.47 10.79 0.95
CA LEU A 47 -8.79 12.18 0.63
C LEU A 47 -8.14 13.13 1.63
N LEU A 48 -8.23 12.84 2.95
CA LEU A 48 -7.56 13.64 3.98
C LEU A 48 -6.04 13.67 3.79
N ALA A 49 -5.42 12.51 3.55
CA ALA A 49 -3.99 12.42 3.26
C ALA A 49 -3.61 13.22 2.00
N THR A 50 -4.48 13.23 0.98
CA THR A 50 -4.27 14.02 -0.25
C THR A 50 -4.24 15.51 0.03
N VAL A 51 -5.16 16.01 0.86
CA VAL A 51 -5.17 17.42 1.27
C VAL A 51 -3.85 17.76 1.98
N ILE A 52 -3.47 16.97 2.99
CA ILE A 52 -2.24 17.16 3.76
C ILE A 52 -1.00 17.12 2.84
N ALA A 53 -0.92 16.15 1.93
CA ALA A 53 0.18 16.01 0.99
C ALA A 53 0.26 17.21 0.04
N THR A 54 -0.87 17.68 -0.49
CA THR A 54 -0.91 18.81 -1.42
C THR A 54 -0.36 20.07 -0.75
N TYR A 55 -0.83 20.40 0.45
CA TYR A 55 -0.30 21.55 1.19
C TYR A 55 1.15 21.36 1.65
N GLY A 56 1.53 20.13 2.00
CA GLY A 56 2.89 19.79 2.40
C GLY A 56 3.90 20.01 1.28
N VAL A 57 3.56 19.59 0.06
CA VAL A 57 4.39 19.82 -1.13
C VAL A 57 4.45 21.31 -1.47
N ILE A 58 3.32 22.03 -1.45
CA ILE A 58 3.30 23.47 -1.74
C ILE A 58 4.14 24.27 -0.73
N SER A 59 4.16 23.84 0.53
CA SER A 59 4.92 24.50 1.60
C SER A 59 6.36 24.01 1.73
N ASP A 60 6.82 23.14 0.82
CA ASP A 60 8.14 22.49 0.85
C ASP A 60 8.48 21.86 2.22
N SER A 61 7.48 21.23 2.86
CA SER A 61 7.62 20.67 4.21
C SER A 61 7.65 19.14 4.19
N THR A 62 8.85 18.59 4.27
CA THR A 62 9.07 17.13 4.36
C THR A 62 8.31 16.50 5.52
N ALA A 63 8.23 17.17 6.69
CA ALA A 63 7.51 16.65 7.85
C ALA A 63 6.01 16.48 7.58
N THR A 64 5.37 17.45 6.93
CA THR A 64 3.95 17.37 6.55
C THR A 64 3.71 16.30 5.50
N VAL A 65 4.62 16.16 4.53
CA VAL A 65 4.55 15.14 3.48
C VAL A 65 4.69 13.72 4.08
N ILE A 66 5.61 13.51 5.03
CA ILE A 66 5.73 12.24 5.75
C ILE A 66 4.47 11.96 6.58
N GLY A 67 3.91 12.99 7.23
CA GLY A 67 2.64 12.86 7.96
C GLY A 67 1.50 12.34 7.09
N ALA A 68 1.40 12.83 5.84
CA ALA A 68 0.42 12.32 4.88
C ALA A 68 0.65 10.83 4.53
N MET A 69 1.90 10.38 4.43
CA MET A 69 2.22 8.97 4.13
C MET A 69 1.75 8.02 5.23
N ILE A 70 1.83 8.43 6.49
CA ILE A 70 1.39 7.62 7.65
C ILE A 70 -0.14 7.46 7.66
N VAL A 71 -0.87 8.52 7.26
CA VAL A 71 -2.34 8.50 7.23
C VAL A 71 -2.88 7.70 6.04
N ALA A 72 -2.15 7.64 4.92
CA ALA A 72 -2.60 7.04 3.68
C ALA A 72 -2.77 5.50 3.79
N PRO A 73 -3.98 4.95 3.63
CA PRO A 73 -4.25 3.51 3.81
C PRO A 73 -3.94 2.67 2.55
N LEU A 74 -2.92 3.05 1.77
CA LEU A 74 -2.61 2.44 0.46
C LEU A 74 -1.87 1.10 0.56
N MET A 75 -1.16 0.87 1.67
CA MET A 75 -0.34 -0.34 1.83
C MET A 75 -1.17 -1.62 1.78
N GLY A 76 -2.38 -1.62 2.34
CA GLY A 76 -3.28 -2.79 2.34
C GLY A 76 -3.62 -3.28 0.93
N PRO A 77 -4.25 -2.45 0.07
CA PRO A 77 -4.58 -2.83 -1.31
C PRO A 77 -3.37 -3.19 -2.18
N ILE A 78 -2.22 -2.54 -1.99
CA ILE A 78 -0.99 -2.85 -2.73
C ILE A 78 -0.50 -4.25 -2.36
N MET A 79 -0.43 -4.56 -1.06
CA MET A 79 -0.03 -5.88 -0.59
C MET A 79 -1.04 -6.96 -1.01
N ALA A 80 -2.34 -6.66 -1.00
CA ALA A 80 -3.40 -7.55 -1.51
C ALA A 80 -3.22 -7.90 -2.98
N THR A 81 -2.85 -6.92 -3.79
CA THR A 81 -2.56 -7.13 -5.21
C THR A 81 -1.34 -8.04 -5.39
N ALA A 82 -0.25 -7.77 -4.66
CA ALA A 82 0.96 -8.59 -4.73
C ALA A 82 0.70 -10.05 -4.31
N ALA A 83 0.01 -10.27 -3.19
CA ALA A 83 -0.32 -11.61 -2.72
C ALA A 83 -1.26 -12.35 -3.68
N ALA A 84 -2.26 -11.67 -4.26
CA ALA A 84 -3.16 -12.30 -5.22
C ALA A 84 -2.44 -12.83 -6.46
N VAL A 85 -1.41 -12.11 -6.92
CA VAL A 85 -0.55 -12.52 -8.05
C VAL A 85 0.27 -13.75 -7.66
N VAL A 86 0.86 -13.77 -6.47
CA VAL A 86 1.65 -14.92 -5.97
C VAL A 86 0.79 -16.18 -5.80
N ILE A 87 -0.45 -16.03 -5.32
CA ILE A 87 -1.40 -17.14 -5.14
C ILE A 87 -2.00 -17.61 -6.50
N GLY A 88 -1.79 -16.86 -7.59
CA GLY A 88 -2.35 -17.18 -8.91
C GLY A 88 -3.84 -16.82 -9.06
N SER A 89 -4.36 -15.96 -8.19
CA SER A 89 -5.77 -15.55 -8.17
C SER A 89 -6.01 -14.25 -8.95
N PHE A 90 -6.16 -14.37 -10.27
CA PHE A 90 -6.34 -13.21 -11.15
C PHE A 90 -7.56 -12.34 -10.83
N ASP A 91 -8.67 -12.94 -10.40
CA ASP A 91 -9.89 -12.20 -10.01
C ASP A 91 -9.63 -11.25 -8.82
N ARG A 92 -8.98 -11.77 -7.77
CA ARG A 92 -8.60 -10.99 -6.59
C ARG A 92 -7.53 -9.94 -6.89
N ALA A 93 -6.60 -10.27 -7.79
CA ALA A 93 -5.55 -9.35 -8.24
C ALA A 93 -6.18 -8.16 -8.97
N TRP A 94 -7.07 -8.41 -9.93
CA TRP A 94 -7.77 -7.36 -10.66
C TRP A 94 -8.60 -6.47 -9.74
N ARG A 95 -9.37 -7.06 -8.82
CA ARG A 95 -10.20 -6.29 -7.89
C ARG A 95 -9.37 -5.36 -6.99
N SER A 96 -8.25 -5.85 -6.47
CA SER A 96 -7.35 -5.06 -5.60
C SER A 96 -6.61 -3.99 -6.40
N LEU A 97 -6.15 -4.32 -7.61
CA LEU A 97 -5.50 -3.39 -8.53
C LEU A 97 -6.46 -2.26 -8.94
N THR A 98 -7.70 -2.57 -9.27
CA THR A 98 -8.72 -1.57 -9.62
C THR A 98 -8.96 -0.60 -8.46
N LEU A 99 -8.95 -1.07 -7.20
CA LEU A 99 -9.05 -0.18 -6.04
C LEU A 99 -7.87 0.79 -5.93
N VAL A 100 -6.64 0.30 -6.14
CA VAL A 100 -5.44 1.15 -6.16
C VAL A 100 -5.53 2.18 -7.28
N VAL A 101 -5.88 1.76 -8.50
CA VAL A 101 -5.99 2.64 -9.66
C VAL A 101 -7.06 3.72 -9.46
N ILE A 102 -8.25 3.35 -8.96
CA ILE A 102 -9.30 4.32 -8.62
C ILE A 102 -8.80 5.30 -7.56
N GLY A 103 -8.12 4.80 -6.52
CA GLY A 103 -7.52 5.64 -5.49
C GLY A 103 -6.54 6.66 -6.06
N VAL A 104 -5.62 6.23 -6.92
CA VAL A 104 -4.66 7.10 -7.61
C VAL A 104 -5.36 8.18 -8.44
N ILE A 105 -6.37 7.78 -9.23
CA ILE A 105 -7.16 8.74 -10.03
C ILE A 105 -7.85 9.76 -9.12
N CYS A 106 -8.48 9.33 -8.02
CA CYS A 106 -9.11 10.23 -7.06
C CYS A 106 -8.11 11.22 -6.45
N VAL A 107 -6.92 10.75 -6.06
CA VAL A 107 -5.85 11.59 -5.50
C VAL A 107 -5.38 12.64 -6.51
N ILE A 108 -5.15 12.24 -7.77
CA ILE A 108 -4.72 13.15 -8.84
C ILE A 108 -5.80 14.22 -9.09
N LEU A 109 -7.07 13.81 -9.24
CA LEU A 109 -8.16 14.75 -9.49
C LEU A 109 -8.37 15.72 -8.34
N LEU A 110 -8.33 15.23 -7.10
CA LEU A 110 -8.47 16.08 -5.92
C LEU A 110 -7.29 17.04 -5.79
N SER A 111 -6.05 16.56 -5.95
CA SER A 111 -4.85 17.43 -5.87
C SER A 111 -4.89 18.50 -6.96
N TRP A 112 -5.30 18.14 -8.17
CA TRP A 112 -5.45 19.10 -9.27
C TRP A 112 -6.52 20.15 -8.98
N PHE A 113 -7.67 19.73 -8.45
CA PHE A 113 -8.73 20.63 -8.04
C PHE A 113 -8.26 21.59 -6.93
N LEU A 114 -7.60 21.08 -5.89
CA LEU A 114 -7.04 21.89 -4.82
C LEU A 114 -6.00 22.88 -5.33
N ALA A 115 -5.12 22.45 -6.23
CA ALA A 115 -4.11 23.33 -6.84
C ALA A 115 -4.75 24.47 -7.65
N MET A 116 -5.87 24.20 -8.34
CA MET A 116 -6.60 25.23 -9.10
C MET A 116 -7.28 26.28 -8.19
N LEU A 117 -7.68 25.91 -6.97
CA LEU A 117 -8.30 26.83 -6.02
C LEU A 117 -7.31 27.84 -5.40
N ILE A 118 -6.00 27.58 -5.50
CA ILE A 118 -4.98 28.44 -4.89
C ILE A 118 -4.51 29.45 -5.95
N PRO A 119 -4.85 30.76 -5.80
CA PRO A 119 -4.35 31.79 -6.71
C PRO A 119 -2.87 32.05 -6.44
N ASP A 120 -2.11 32.35 -7.48
CA ASP A 120 -0.75 32.94 -7.40
C ASP A 120 0.32 32.10 -6.66
N VAL A 121 0.47 30.83 -6.99
CA VAL A 121 1.69 30.08 -6.62
C VAL A 121 2.57 29.89 -7.85
N SER A 122 3.47 30.84 -8.08
CA SER A 122 4.62 30.63 -8.97
C SER A 122 5.58 29.64 -8.30
N ILE A 123 5.17 28.37 -8.22
CA ILE A 123 6.03 27.30 -7.70
C ILE A 123 7.07 27.04 -8.76
N SER A 124 8.29 27.50 -8.53
CA SER A 124 9.41 27.12 -9.37
C SER A 124 9.69 25.64 -9.12
N PHE A 125 9.35 24.78 -10.08
CA PHE A 125 9.52 23.31 -9.99
C PHE A 125 10.94 22.88 -9.60
N THR A 126 11.93 23.75 -9.83
CA THR A 126 13.34 23.52 -9.56
C THR A 126 13.78 23.92 -8.14
N GLU A 127 13.02 24.77 -7.44
CA GLU A 127 13.37 25.23 -6.08
C GLU A 127 12.72 24.38 -4.98
N ASN A 128 11.64 23.68 -5.29
CA ASN A 128 10.93 22.83 -4.34
C ASN A 128 11.62 21.45 -4.22
N GLY A 129 12.19 21.17 -3.05
CA GLY A 129 12.93 19.92 -2.80
C GLY A 129 12.04 18.68 -2.82
N GLU A 130 10.78 18.80 -2.40
CA GLU A 130 9.81 17.69 -2.40
C GLU A 130 9.38 17.28 -3.81
N ILE A 131 9.32 18.23 -4.76
CA ILE A 131 9.03 17.94 -6.17
C ILE A 131 10.27 17.39 -6.87
N ALA A 132 11.42 18.07 -6.73
CA ALA A 132 12.65 17.70 -7.43
C ALA A 132 13.11 16.27 -7.08
N SER A 133 13.02 15.89 -5.80
CA SER A 133 13.40 14.55 -5.33
C SER A 133 12.54 13.41 -5.90
N ARG A 134 11.33 13.71 -6.40
CA ARG A 134 10.38 12.72 -6.95
C ARG A 134 10.45 12.57 -8.47
N ILE A 135 11.01 13.55 -9.18
CA ILE A 135 11.09 13.54 -10.66
C ILE A 135 12.42 12.96 -11.15
N ALA A 136 13.48 13.01 -10.35
CA ALA A 136 14.81 12.52 -10.72
C ALA A 136 15.37 11.46 -9.73
N PRO A 137 14.73 10.27 -9.62
CA PRO A 137 15.24 9.20 -8.77
C PRO A 137 16.57 8.64 -9.33
N GLY A 138 17.57 8.49 -8.46
CA GLY A 138 18.87 7.92 -8.81
C GLY A 138 19.00 6.42 -8.54
N LEU A 139 20.19 5.84 -8.80
CA LEU A 139 20.50 4.44 -8.53
C LEU A 139 20.26 4.03 -7.06
N MET A 140 20.56 4.93 -6.12
CA MET A 140 20.30 4.69 -4.69
C MET A 140 18.82 4.44 -4.40
N ALA A 141 17.92 5.22 -5.03
CA ALA A 141 16.48 5.08 -4.85
C ALA A 141 15.97 3.72 -5.38
N LEU A 142 16.56 3.22 -6.46
CA LEU A 142 16.26 1.90 -7.01
C LEU A 142 16.68 0.78 -6.06
N LEU A 143 17.89 0.85 -5.51
CA LEU A 143 18.38 -0.14 -4.54
C LEU A 143 17.53 -0.14 -3.27
N THR A 144 17.13 1.04 -2.76
CA THR A 144 16.23 1.13 -1.61
C THR A 144 14.84 0.58 -1.92
N ALA A 145 14.32 0.80 -3.13
CA ALA A 145 13.03 0.25 -3.54
C ALA A 145 13.06 -1.28 -3.58
N LEU A 146 14.12 -1.87 -4.14
CA LEU A 146 14.32 -3.33 -4.15
C LEU A 146 14.44 -3.90 -2.74
N ALA A 147 15.25 -3.27 -1.88
CA ALA A 147 15.42 -3.70 -0.49
C ALA A 147 14.11 -3.60 0.31
N SER A 148 13.35 -2.50 0.15
CA SER A 148 12.05 -2.31 0.78
C SER A 148 11.01 -3.32 0.32
N GLY A 149 10.98 -3.64 -0.99
CA GLY A 149 10.12 -4.69 -1.53
C GLY A 149 10.44 -6.07 -0.95
N ALA A 150 11.74 -6.42 -0.87
CA ALA A 150 12.18 -7.66 -0.24
C ALA A 150 11.84 -7.71 1.25
N ALA A 151 12.03 -6.60 1.98
CA ALA A 151 11.64 -6.50 3.39
C ALA A 151 10.12 -6.67 3.57
N GLY A 152 9.31 -6.02 2.73
CA GLY A 152 7.86 -6.17 2.73
C GLY A 152 7.42 -7.61 2.49
N ALA A 153 8.02 -8.29 1.52
CA ALA A 153 7.74 -9.71 1.26
C ALA A 153 8.17 -10.61 2.44
N PHE A 154 9.30 -10.31 3.08
CA PHE A 154 9.78 -11.06 4.24
C PHE A 154 8.86 -10.91 5.45
N ILE A 155 8.45 -9.67 5.77
CA ILE A 155 7.51 -9.37 6.87
C ILE A 155 6.17 -10.08 6.61
N MET A 156 5.67 -9.99 5.38
CA MET A 156 4.39 -10.59 5.01
C MET A 156 4.38 -12.11 5.10
N SER A 157 5.54 -12.75 4.98
CA SER A 157 5.70 -14.19 5.10
C SER A 157 5.79 -14.67 6.57
N ARG A 158 5.77 -13.76 7.56
CA ARG A 158 5.90 -14.10 8.98
C ARG A 158 4.90 -13.35 9.85
N GLU A 159 3.86 -14.07 10.31
CA GLU A 159 2.82 -13.52 11.20
C GLU A 159 3.37 -12.85 12.48
N GLU A 160 4.42 -13.40 13.10
CA GLU A 160 5.03 -12.80 14.31
C GLU A 160 5.57 -11.38 14.08
N ILE A 161 6.05 -11.08 12.86
CA ILE A 161 6.58 -9.76 12.50
C ILE A 161 5.47 -8.86 11.95
N ALA A 162 4.51 -9.44 11.22
CA ALA A 162 3.37 -8.70 10.69
C ALA A 162 2.45 -8.17 11.80
N ASP A 163 2.24 -8.92 12.88
CA ASP A 163 1.39 -8.50 14.01
C ASP A 163 2.07 -7.49 14.94
N SER A 164 3.40 -7.36 14.91
CA SER A 164 4.15 -6.36 15.66
C SER A 164 4.26 -5.00 14.98
N MET A 165 3.87 -4.90 13.70
CA MET A 165 3.76 -3.63 12.95
C MET A 165 2.36 -3.01 12.98
N GLY A 166 1.41 -3.65 13.69
CA GLY A 166 0.05 -3.16 13.91
C GLY A 166 -0.15 -2.59 15.31
N GLY A 167 0.54 -1.49 15.59
CA GLY A 167 0.32 -0.59 16.73
C GLY A 167 0.52 0.85 16.27
#